data_AF-A0A5B0EKD6-F1
#
_entry.id   AF-A0A5B0EKD6-F1
#
_cell.length_a   1.000
_cell.length_b   1.000
_cell.length_c   1.000
_cell.angle_alpha   90.00
_cell.angle_beta   90.00
_cell.angle_gamma   90.00
#
_symmetry.space_group_name_H-M   'P 1'
#
loop_
_entity.id
_entity.type
_entity.pdbx_description
1 polymer ?
#
loop_
_entity_poly.entity_id
_entity_poly.type
_entity_poly.pdbx_seq_one_letter_code
_entity_poly.pdbx_strand_id
1 'polypeptide(L)'
;MSIPAAATEAESTSLGTGVLEAVCIVHGLKPDAGAVGITAIDKRPILGKVKVRKIGLYADVQVDREHHGGYDQAVYAYGAAEAERWGAELGREVPAGLFGENLRVAGIETSDAIVGERWAIGVAVIVEVTCPRIPCSTFARHLQEEDWVQRFTQRGDIGCFLKVIRTGKIAAGDTITVLSRPGHGVRIRDIFHGPTARQAQALLAHQEATGIELPAKVLRTLGGASMG
;
A
#
# COMPACT_ATOMS: atom_id res chain seq x y z
N MET A 1 4.49 -9.82 -51.00
CA MET A 1 5.12 -9.29 -49.77
C MET A 1 4.03 -8.55 -49.02
N SER A 2 3.43 -9.20 -48.01
CA SER A 2 2.34 -8.63 -47.23
C SER A 2 2.88 -8.09 -45.92
N ILE A 3 2.58 -6.83 -45.63
CA ILE A 3 2.87 -6.15 -44.36
C ILE A 3 1.86 -6.68 -43.32
N PRO A 4 2.27 -7.08 -42.11
CA PRO A 4 1.30 -7.47 -41.09
C PRO A 4 0.66 -6.24 -40.46
N ALA A 5 -0.64 -6.39 -40.18
CA ALA A 5 -1.52 -5.41 -39.58
C ALA A 5 -1.06 -5.03 -38.16
N ALA A 6 -1.25 -3.76 -37.84
CA ALA A 6 -1.04 -3.19 -36.51
C ALA A 6 -1.87 -3.95 -35.46
N ALA A 7 -1.21 -4.31 -34.37
CA ALA A 7 -1.87 -4.85 -33.18
C ALA A 7 -2.80 -3.76 -32.60
N THR A 8 -4.08 -4.07 -32.53
CA THR A 8 -5.10 -3.26 -31.86
C THR A 8 -4.81 -3.25 -30.36
N GLU A 9 -4.52 -2.07 -29.80
CA GLU A 9 -4.50 -1.83 -28.36
C GLU A 9 -5.92 -2.05 -27.82
N ALA A 10 -6.10 -3.09 -27.01
CA ALA A 10 -7.36 -3.33 -26.32
C ALA A 10 -7.57 -2.22 -25.29
N GLU A 11 -8.68 -1.48 -25.41
CA GLU A 11 -9.16 -0.56 -24.38
C GLU A 11 -9.36 -1.34 -23.07
N SER A 12 -8.44 -1.13 -22.13
CA SER A 12 -8.56 -1.62 -20.76
C SER A 12 -9.76 -0.92 -20.12
N THR A 13 -10.86 -1.66 -19.98
CA THR A 13 -12.00 -1.22 -19.19
C THR A 13 -11.53 -1.06 -17.75
N SER A 14 -11.45 0.17 -17.26
CA SER A 14 -10.95 0.47 -15.92
C SER A 14 -11.79 -0.27 -14.87
N LEU A 15 -11.15 -1.09 -14.04
CA LEU A 15 -11.81 -1.87 -12.97
C LEU A 15 -12.12 -1.03 -11.71
N GLY A 16 -11.74 0.24 -11.74
CA GLY A 16 -11.88 1.23 -10.67
C GLY A 16 -11.02 2.46 -10.98
N THR A 17 -11.46 3.63 -10.56
CA THR A 17 -10.71 4.88 -10.69
C THR A 17 -10.67 5.61 -9.37
N GLY A 18 -9.60 6.36 -9.15
CA GLY A 18 -9.39 7.18 -7.98
C GLY A 18 -8.47 8.35 -8.26
N VAL A 19 -8.13 9.08 -7.21
CA VAL A 19 -7.25 10.23 -7.28
C VAL A 19 -6.23 10.15 -6.15
N LEU A 20 -4.99 10.53 -6.48
CA LEU A 20 -3.94 10.73 -5.50
C LEU A 20 -4.14 12.09 -4.83
N GLU A 21 -4.71 12.13 -3.63
CA GLU A 21 -4.99 13.39 -2.92
C GLU A 21 -3.71 14.05 -2.41
N ALA A 22 -2.76 13.25 -1.94
CA ALA A 22 -1.49 13.75 -1.43
C ALA A 22 -0.35 12.76 -1.67
N VAL A 23 0.83 13.33 -1.94
CA VAL A 23 2.11 12.62 -1.89
C VAL A 23 2.85 13.12 -0.66
N CYS A 24 3.16 12.20 0.24
CA CYS A 24 3.83 12.48 1.50
C CYS A 24 5.22 11.84 1.54
N ILE A 25 6.18 12.61 2.03
CA ILE A 25 7.54 12.15 2.32
C ILE A 25 7.89 12.51 3.76
N VAL A 26 8.95 11.90 4.30
CA VAL A 26 9.49 12.26 5.61
C VAL A 26 9.67 13.77 5.72
N HIS A 27 8.96 14.38 6.67
CA HIS A 27 9.15 15.79 7.01
C HIS A 27 10.37 15.99 7.91
N GLY A 28 10.58 15.07 8.84
CA GLY A 28 11.73 15.05 9.72
C GLY A 28 11.84 13.75 10.49
N LEU A 29 13.08 13.37 10.82
CA LEU A 29 13.32 12.28 11.75
C LEU A 29 13.03 12.76 13.17
N LYS A 30 12.30 11.95 13.94
CA LYS A 30 11.98 12.24 15.34
C LYS A 30 12.66 11.24 16.25
N PRO A 31 13.08 11.63 17.46
CA PRO A 31 13.44 10.68 18.51
C PRO A 31 12.29 9.70 18.76
N ASP A 32 12.60 8.42 18.93
CA ASP A 32 11.64 7.37 19.25
C ASP A 32 12.25 6.44 20.30
N ALA A 33 11.42 5.93 21.22
CA ALA A 33 11.86 4.99 22.24
C ALA A 33 12.06 3.56 21.71
N GLY A 34 11.92 3.33 20.40
CA GLY A 34 12.23 2.06 19.75
C GLY A 34 13.74 1.78 19.66
N ALA A 35 14.10 0.56 19.28
CA ALA A 35 15.49 0.09 19.26
C ALA A 35 16.45 0.95 18.43
N VAL A 36 15.94 1.59 17.36
CA VAL A 36 16.75 2.46 16.48
C VAL A 36 16.94 3.87 17.07
N GLY A 37 16.14 4.27 18.06
CA GLY A 37 16.22 5.59 18.70
C GLY A 37 15.61 6.75 17.89
N ILE A 38 15.27 6.53 16.63
CA ILE A 38 14.65 7.51 15.72
C ILE A 38 13.58 6.86 14.84
N THR A 39 12.63 7.68 14.36
CA THR A 39 11.57 7.26 13.45
C THR A 39 11.38 8.26 12.29
N ALA A 40 10.97 7.72 11.14
CA ALA A 40 10.58 8.44 9.93
C ALA A 40 9.05 8.52 9.74
N ILE A 41 8.27 8.23 10.78
CA ILE A 41 6.79 8.16 10.68
C ILE A 41 6.13 9.52 10.43
N ASP A 42 6.77 10.64 10.80
CA ASP A 42 6.26 11.99 10.48
C ASP A 42 6.46 12.29 8.99
N LYS A 43 5.45 11.93 8.20
CA LYS A 43 5.35 12.30 6.80
C LYS A 43 4.33 13.41 6.61
N ARG A 44 4.58 14.28 5.64
CA ARG A 44 3.68 15.39 5.30
C ARG A 44 3.55 15.57 3.80
N PRO A 45 2.43 16.15 3.32
CA PRO A 45 2.22 16.41 1.90
C PRO A 45 3.30 17.33 1.35
N ILE A 46 3.71 17.07 0.11
CA ILE A 46 4.59 17.96 -0.64
C ILE A 46 3.94 18.43 -1.93
N LEU A 47 4.34 19.61 -2.37
CA LEU A 47 3.89 20.21 -3.61
C LEU A 47 4.77 19.74 -4.79
N GLY A 48 4.12 19.54 -5.94
CA GLY A 48 4.80 19.21 -7.19
C GLY A 48 5.11 17.73 -7.38
N LYS A 49 5.79 17.43 -8.48
CA LYS A 49 6.05 16.07 -8.95
C LYS A 49 7.21 15.42 -8.21
N VAL A 50 6.98 14.20 -7.72
CA VAL A 50 7.93 13.37 -6.97
C VAL A 50 8.35 12.19 -7.81
N LYS A 51 9.66 11.92 -7.87
CA LYS A 51 10.19 10.76 -8.59
C LYS A 51 9.90 9.48 -7.79
N VAL A 52 9.25 8.51 -8.42
CA VAL A 52 9.02 7.16 -7.87
C VAL A 52 10.17 6.25 -8.32
N ARG A 53 10.87 5.67 -7.35
CA ARG A 53 11.97 4.71 -7.57
C ARG A 53 11.50 3.30 -7.21
N LYS A 54 12.28 2.29 -7.59
CA LYS A 54 11.94 0.89 -7.31
C LYS A 54 11.79 0.56 -5.83
N ILE A 55 12.45 1.31 -4.96
CA ILE A 55 12.46 1.12 -3.51
C ILE A 55 11.92 2.34 -2.75
N GLY A 56 10.97 3.06 -3.37
CA GLY A 56 10.22 4.15 -2.73
C GLY A 56 10.30 5.50 -3.42
N LEU A 57 9.78 6.53 -2.76
CA LEU A 57 9.77 7.90 -3.30
C LEU A 57 11.14 8.58 -3.12
N TYR A 58 11.51 9.43 -4.07
CA TYR A 58 12.69 10.27 -3.90
C TYR A 58 12.54 11.21 -2.71
N ALA A 59 13.61 11.34 -1.92
CA ALA A 59 13.67 12.10 -0.66
C ALA A 59 12.86 11.50 0.50
N ASP A 60 12.23 10.33 0.32
CA ASP A 60 11.68 9.56 1.44
C ASP A 60 12.74 8.64 2.05
N VAL A 61 12.72 8.48 3.37
CA VAL A 61 13.70 7.69 4.12
C VAL A 61 12.99 6.53 4.81
N GLN A 62 13.46 5.31 4.55
CA GLN A 62 13.09 4.10 5.30
C GLN A 62 14.23 3.82 6.29
N VAL A 63 13.98 4.03 7.58
CA VAL A 63 15.01 3.92 8.64
C VAL A 63 15.31 2.45 8.98
N ASP A 64 14.30 1.58 8.95
CA ASP A 64 14.45 0.14 9.16
C ASP A 64 14.08 -0.59 7.86
N ARG A 65 15.07 -0.99 7.07
CA ARG A 65 14.82 -1.69 5.80
C ARG A 65 14.51 -3.17 5.95
N GLU A 66 14.85 -3.76 7.09
CA GLU A 66 14.64 -5.19 7.36
C GLU A 66 13.16 -5.47 7.68
N HIS A 67 12.54 -4.61 8.48
CA HIS A 67 11.12 -4.74 8.87
C HIS A 67 10.19 -3.76 8.14
N HIS A 68 10.70 -2.59 7.73
CA HIS A 68 9.92 -1.47 7.18
C HIS A 68 10.47 -1.00 5.82
N GLY A 69 10.51 -1.90 4.84
CA GLY A 69 10.94 -1.54 3.49
C GLY A 69 11.13 -2.70 2.53
N GLY A 70 11.89 -2.43 1.47
CA GLY A 70 12.19 -3.37 0.40
C GLY A 70 11.29 -3.20 -0.82
N TYR A 71 11.54 -3.99 -1.87
CA TYR A 71 10.82 -3.88 -3.14
C TYR A 71 9.31 -4.09 -2.97
N ASP A 72 8.90 -5.00 -2.09
CA ASP A 72 7.49 -5.29 -1.86
C ASP A 72 6.82 -4.30 -0.89
N GLN A 73 7.57 -3.42 -0.23
CA GLN A 73 7.05 -2.38 0.67
C GLN A 73 7.60 -1.00 0.26
N ALA A 74 7.69 -0.75 -1.05
CA ALA A 74 8.34 0.45 -1.57
C ALA A 74 7.54 1.72 -1.24
N VAL A 75 6.21 1.68 -1.36
CA VAL A 75 5.33 2.82 -1.13
C VAL A 75 4.13 2.38 -0.29
N TYR A 76 3.79 3.13 0.76
CA TYR A 76 2.60 2.87 1.57
C TYR A 76 1.43 3.76 1.13
N ALA A 77 0.28 3.16 0.80
CA ALA A 77 -0.95 3.86 0.42
C ALA A 77 -2.05 3.68 1.49
N TYR A 78 -2.78 4.77 1.74
CA TYR A 78 -3.87 4.80 2.71
C TYR A 78 -5.09 5.54 2.16
N GLY A 79 -6.29 5.04 2.44
CA GLY A 79 -7.54 5.52 1.88
C GLY A 79 -8.01 6.82 2.54
N ALA A 80 -8.53 7.75 1.75
CA ALA A 80 -9.13 8.99 2.22
C ALA A 80 -10.38 8.73 3.07
N ALA A 81 -11.27 7.86 2.59
CA ALA A 81 -12.46 7.46 3.33
C ALA A 81 -12.13 6.72 4.64
N GLU A 82 -11.06 5.93 4.66
CA GLU A 82 -10.55 5.27 5.88
C GLU A 82 -10.04 6.31 6.90
N ALA A 83 -9.27 7.30 6.43
CA ALA A 83 -8.78 8.39 7.27
C ALA A 83 -9.93 9.26 7.83
N GLU A 84 -10.96 9.54 7.02
CA GLU A 84 -12.15 10.28 7.46
C GLU A 84 -12.90 9.55 8.57
N ARG A 85 -13.11 8.23 8.43
CA ARG A 85 -13.72 7.41 9.49
C ARG A 85 -12.94 7.46 10.79
N TRP A 86 -11.61 7.40 10.71
CA TRP A 86 -10.76 7.59 11.88
C TRP A 86 -10.89 8.99 12.46
N GLY A 87 -10.96 10.02 11.64
CA GLY A 87 -11.12 11.38 12.13
C GLY A 87 -12.42 11.59 12.89
N ALA A 88 -13.51 11.00 12.40
CA ALA A 88 -14.80 11.00 13.10
C ALA A 88 -14.71 10.26 14.46
N GLU A 89 -14.04 9.11 14.52
CA GLU A 89 -13.86 8.35 15.77
C GLU A 89 -12.95 9.08 16.78
N LEU A 90 -11.89 9.73 16.29
CA LEU A 90 -10.93 10.45 17.13
C LEU A 90 -11.40 11.86 17.50
N GLY A 91 -12.48 12.37 16.89
CA GLY A 91 -12.95 13.73 17.09
C GLY A 91 -11.98 14.81 16.57
N ARG A 92 -11.11 14.46 15.62
CA ARG A 92 -10.11 15.37 15.03
C ARG A 92 -9.78 14.99 13.59
N GLU A 93 -9.24 15.92 12.81
CA GLU A 93 -8.77 15.60 11.46
C GLU A 93 -7.61 14.60 11.47
N VAL A 94 -7.59 13.71 10.47
CA VAL A 94 -6.46 12.80 10.17
C VAL A 94 -5.77 13.29 8.89
N PRO A 95 -4.82 14.25 9.01
CA PRO A 95 -4.13 14.81 7.85
C PRO A 95 -3.34 13.74 7.10
N ALA A 96 -3.15 13.96 5.80
CA ALA A 96 -2.30 13.10 4.97
C ALA A 96 -0.87 13.01 5.52
N GLY A 97 -0.36 11.78 5.59
CA GLY A 97 0.95 11.43 6.13
C GLY A 97 0.97 11.10 7.62
N LEU A 98 -0.11 11.39 8.37
CA LEU A 98 -0.17 11.13 9.82
C LEU A 98 0.00 9.64 10.16
N PHE A 99 -0.44 8.74 9.30
CA PHE A 99 -0.28 7.30 9.52
C PHE A 99 1.04 6.76 8.96
N GLY A 100 1.93 7.65 8.50
CA GLY A 100 3.19 7.31 7.85
C GLY A 100 3.03 6.88 6.40
N GLU A 101 1.85 7.10 5.80
CA GLU A 101 1.60 6.81 4.39
C GLU A 101 2.38 7.74 3.47
N ASN A 102 2.75 7.20 2.31
CA ASN A 102 3.32 7.98 1.21
C ASN A 102 2.23 8.52 0.29
N LEU A 103 1.13 7.80 0.12
CA LEU A 103 0.05 8.15 -0.79
C LEU A 103 -1.27 8.19 -0.01
N ARG A 104 -1.93 9.34 -0.01
CA ARG A 104 -3.34 9.44 0.38
C ARG A 104 -4.20 9.27 -0.88
N VAL A 105 -5.09 8.29 -0.88
CA VAL A 105 -5.82 7.86 -2.08
C VAL A 105 -7.32 7.96 -1.87
N ALA A 106 -8.03 8.62 -2.79
CA ALA A 106 -9.49 8.62 -2.84
C ALA A 106 -10.02 7.75 -3.99
N GLY A 107 -11.19 7.16 -3.81
CA GLY A 107 -11.89 6.35 -4.84
C GLY A 107 -11.38 4.91 -5.01
N ILE A 108 -10.29 4.53 -4.34
CA ILE A 108 -9.78 3.16 -4.30
C ILE A 108 -9.78 2.66 -2.85
N GLU A 109 -10.34 1.48 -2.63
CA GLU A 109 -10.38 0.81 -1.32
C GLU A 109 -9.00 0.19 -1.00
N THR A 110 -8.14 0.92 -0.28
CA THR A 110 -6.75 0.48 -0.04
C THR A 110 -6.64 -0.76 0.85
N SER A 111 -7.43 -0.87 1.93
CA SER A 111 -7.40 -2.06 2.79
C SER A 111 -8.08 -3.26 2.14
N ASP A 112 -9.01 -3.04 1.21
CA ASP A 112 -9.75 -4.10 0.53
C ASP A 112 -9.27 -4.35 -0.91
N ALA A 113 -8.14 -3.75 -1.30
CA ALA A 113 -7.46 -4.04 -2.56
C ALA A 113 -7.03 -5.50 -2.63
N ILE A 114 -7.04 -6.08 -3.84
CA ILE A 114 -6.64 -7.46 -4.04
C ILE A 114 -5.12 -7.57 -4.07
N VAL A 115 -4.55 -8.56 -3.38
CA VAL A 115 -3.10 -8.85 -3.47
C VAL A 115 -2.74 -9.09 -4.94
N GLY A 116 -1.72 -8.40 -5.46
CA GLY A 116 -1.31 -8.46 -6.87
C GLY A 116 -2.12 -7.55 -7.82
N GLU A 117 -3.07 -6.77 -7.31
CA GLU A 117 -3.76 -5.73 -8.10
C GLU A 117 -2.76 -4.69 -8.60
N ARG A 118 -2.88 -4.27 -9.87
CA ARG A 118 -1.99 -3.27 -10.48
C ARG A 118 -2.70 -1.95 -10.71
N TRP A 119 -2.06 -0.86 -10.29
CA TRP A 119 -2.56 0.49 -10.48
C TRP A 119 -1.63 1.29 -11.37
N ALA A 120 -2.19 2.00 -12.35
CA ALA A 120 -1.54 3.11 -13.01
C ALA A 120 -1.77 4.38 -12.18
N ILE A 121 -0.72 5.17 -11.96
CA ILE A 121 -0.78 6.46 -11.28
C ILE A 121 -0.16 7.52 -12.19
N GLY A 122 -0.96 8.52 -12.52
CA GLY A 122 -0.58 9.55 -13.47
C GLY A 122 -0.17 8.97 -14.82
N VAL A 123 0.87 9.54 -15.43
CA VAL A 123 1.23 9.24 -16.83
C VAL A 123 2.04 7.96 -17.06
N ALA A 124 2.73 7.45 -16.03
CA ALA A 124 3.76 6.43 -16.26
C ALA A 124 3.98 5.44 -15.11
N VAL A 125 3.59 5.79 -13.88
CA VAL A 125 3.89 4.93 -12.74
C VAL A 125 2.92 3.76 -12.72
N ILE A 126 3.45 2.55 -12.59
CA ILE A 126 2.67 1.35 -12.36
C ILE A 126 3.14 0.72 -11.07
N VAL A 127 2.20 0.45 -10.17
CA VAL A 127 2.43 -0.20 -8.89
C VAL A 127 1.61 -1.47 -8.77
N GLU A 128 2.04 -2.37 -7.90
CA GLU A 128 1.36 -3.63 -7.59
C GLU A 128 1.12 -3.71 -6.08
N VAL A 129 -0.09 -4.05 -5.68
CA VAL A 129 -0.51 -4.22 -4.28
C VAL A 129 0.12 -5.48 -3.71
N THR A 130 0.78 -5.37 -2.56
CA THR A 130 1.60 -6.47 -2.03
C THR A 130 1.08 -7.03 -0.72
N CYS A 131 1.07 -6.22 0.34
CA CYS A 131 0.86 -6.70 1.70
C CYS A 131 0.29 -5.62 2.60
N PRO A 132 -0.35 -6.02 3.71
CA PRO A 132 -0.90 -5.08 4.66
C PRO A 132 0.20 -4.32 5.42
N ARG A 133 -0.17 -3.11 5.85
CA ARG A 133 0.53 -2.44 6.93
C ARG A 133 0.24 -3.21 8.23
N ILE A 134 1.30 -3.62 8.94
CA ILE A 134 1.20 -4.09 10.34
C ILE A 134 1.43 -2.92 11.32
N PRO A 135 0.45 -2.55 12.18
CA PRO A 135 0.63 -1.51 13.18
C PRO A 135 1.72 -1.90 14.19
N CYS A 136 2.55 -0.93 14.57
CA CYS A 136 3.71 -1.16 15.44
C CYS A 136 3.73 -0.18 16.62
N SER A 137 4.61 -0.42 17.58
CA SER A 137 4.70 0.41 18.79
C SER A 137 5.11 1.87 18.49
N THR A 138 5.91 2.11 17.46
CA THR A 138 6.24 3.46 16.96
C THR A 138 5.00 4.20 16.47
N PHE A 139 4.04 3.49 15.86
CA PHE A 139 2.78 4.10 15.45
C PHE A 139 1.90 4.51 16.63
N ALA A 140 1.77 3.64 17.63
CA ALA A 140 1.07 3.96 18.87
C ALA A 140 1.68 5.19 19.57
N ARG A 141 3.01 5.21 19.72
CA ARG A 141 3.71 6.36 20.31
C ARG A 141 3.56 7.64 19.50
N HIS A 142 3.52 7.54 18.17
CA HIS A 142 3.34 8.69 17.30
C HIS A 142 1.94 9.31 17.43
N LEU A 143 0.91 8.47 17.49
CA LEU A 143 -0.48 8.91 17.56
C LEU A 143 -0.90 9.34 18.97
N GLN A 144 -0.27 8.77 19.99
CA GLN A 144 -0.55 9.02 21.42
C GLN A 144 -2.02 8.76 21.79
N GLU A 145 -2.65 7.81 21.10
CA GLU A 145 -4.00 7.35 21.37
C GLU A 145 -3.97 6.08 22.22
N GLU A 146 -4.89 5.98 23.17
CA GLU A 146 -5.04 4.79 24.02
C GLU A 146 -5.48 3.58 23.19
N ASP A 147 -4.89 2.42 23.50
CA ASP A 147 -5.12 1.13 22.83
C ASP A 147 -5.05 1.19 21.29
N TRP A 148 -4.25 2.12 20.75
CA TRP A 148 -4.26 2.44 19.34
C TRP A 148 -4.01 1.24 18.43
N VAL A 149 -3.02 0.40 18.76
CA VAL A 149 -2.70 -0.79 17.95
C VAL A 149 -3.88 -1.76 17.93
N GLN A 150 -4.56 -1.94 19.07
CA GLN A 150 -5.71 -2.83 19.17
C GLN A 150 -6.89 -2.28 18.37
N ARG A 151 -7.25 -1.00 18.57
CA ARG A 151 -8.34 -0.34 17.84
C ARG A 151 -8.10 -0.35 16.34
N PHE A 152 -6.87 -0.02 15.92
CA PHE A 152 -6.47 -0.03 14.51
C PHE A 152 -6.56 -1.42 13.89
N THR A 153 -6.13 -2.43 14.64
CA THR A 153 -6.22 -3.84 14.24
C THR A 153 -7.67 -4.29 14.12
N GLN A 154 -8.52 -3.96 15.09
CA GLN A 154 -9.93 -4.37 15.10
C GLN A 154 -10.71 -3.75 13.94
N ARG A 155 -10.47 -2.47 13.62
CA ARG A 155 -11.14 -1.81 12.50
C ARG A 155 -10.68 -2.34 11.14
N GLY A 156 -9.40 -2.71 11.01
CA GLY A 156 -8.85 -3.25 9.76
C GLY A 156 -8.72 -2.22 8.63
N ASP A 157 -8.89 -0.92 8.92
CA ASP A 157 -8.62 0.18 7.99
C ASP A 157 -7.11 0.48 8.00
N ILE A 158 -6.35 -0.40 7.35
CA ILE A 158 -4.88 -0.53 7.46
C ILE A 158 -4.11 -0.01 6.25
N GLY A 159 -4.77 0.25 5.12
CA GLY A 159 -4.13 0.52 3.84
C GLY A 159 -3.28 -0.63 3.32
N CYS A 160 -2.49 -0.37 2.28
CA CYS A 160 -1.68 -1.39 1.61
C CYS A 160 -0.29 -0.88 1.22
N PHE A 161 0.68 -1.78 1.19
CA PHE A 161 1.95 -1.53 0.53
C PHE A 161 1.89 -1.81 -0.97
N LEU A 162 2.75 -1.09 -1.68
CA LEU A 162 2.85 -1.08 -3.13
C LEU A 162 4.29 -1.33 -3.57
N LYS A 163 4.46 -2.27 -4.49
CA LYS A 163 5.69 -2.52 -5.25
C LYS A 163 5.70 -1.70 -6.53
N VAL A 164 6.84 -1.12 -6.89
CA VAL A 164 6.95 -0.29 -8.09
C VAL A 164 7.33 -1.13 -9.31
N ILE A 165 6.36 -1.38 -10.19
CA ILE A 165 6.53 -2.12 -11.45
C ILE A 165 7.15 -1.22 -12.52
N ARG A 166 6.65 0.01 -12.66
CA ARG A 166 7.20 1.02 -13.58
C ARG A 166 7.44 2.34 -12.85
N THR A 167 8.64 2.88 -12.99
CA THR A 167 9.06 4.15 -12.37
C THR A 167 8.56 5.34 -13.17
N GLY A 168 8.53 6.51 -12.54
CA GLY A 168 8.04 7.73 -13.16
C GLY A 168 8.01 8.89 -12.18
N LYS A 169 7.10 9.84 -12.41
CA LYS A 169 6.82 10.94 -11.48
C LYS A 169 5.34 11.02 -11.22
N ILE A 170 4.97 11.28 -9.97
CA ILE A 170 3.58 11.46 -9.53
C ILE A 170 3.45 12.76 -8.73
N ALA A 171 2.25 13.33 -8.68
CA ALA A 171 1.89 14.47 -7.84
C ALA A 171 0.46 14.31 -7.32
N ALA A 172 0.12 15.09 -6.28
CA ALA A 172 -1.27 15.27 -5.89
C ALA A 172 -2.12 15.71 -7.10
N GLY A 173 -3.32 15.17 -7.21
CA GLY A 173 -4.24 15.35 -8.33
C GLY A 173 -4.09 14.35 -9.47
N ASP A 174 -3.05 13.50 -9.48
CA ASP A 174 -2.91 12.46 -10.50
C ASP A 174 -4.04 11.40 -10.36
N THR A 175 -4.63 11.02 -11.50
CA THR A 175 -5.58 9.91 -11.58
C THR A 175 -4.90 8.59 -11.23
N ILE A 176 -5.65 7.73 -10.54
CA ILE A 176 -5.30 6.34 -10.28
C ILE A 176 -6.30 5.47 -11.05
N THR A 177 -5.80 4.51 -11.82
CA THR A 177 -6.62 3.55 -12.56
C THR A 177 -6.20 2.14 -12.22
N VAL A 178 -7.17 1.29 -11.85
CA VAL A 178 -6.93 -0.14 -11.67
C VAL A 178 -6.81 -0.82 -13.03
N LEU A 179 -5.59 -1.25 -13.36
CA LEU A 179 -5.27 -1.90 -14.63
C LEU A 179 -5.68 -3.37 -14.65
N SER A 180 -5.48 -4.08 -13.54
CA SER A 180 -5.76 -5.51 -13.45
C SER A 180 -5.97 -5.95 -12.02
N ARG A 181 -6.90 -6.89 -11.82
CA ARG A 181 -7.14 -7.60 -10.56
C ARG A 181 -6.96 -9.10 -10.74
N PRO A 182 -6.14 -9.77 -9.92
CA PRO A 182 -6.13 -11.22 -9.88
C PRO A 182 -7.49 -11.81 -9.49
N GLY A 183 -7.87 -12.92 -10.12
CA GLY A 183 -9.17 -13.56 -9.90
C GLY A 183 -9.35 -14.29 -8.57
N HIS A 184 -8.31 -14.40 -7.74
CA HIS A 184 -8.38 -15.13 -6.46
C HIS A 184 -9.17 -14.37 -5.37
N GLY A 185 -9.40 -13.06 -5.54
CA GLY A 185 -10.29 -12.28 -4.66
C GLY A 185 -9.81 -12.11 -3.21
N VAL A 186 -8.53 -12.39 -2.93
CA VAL A 186 -7.97 -12.26 -1.58
C VAL A 186 -7.49 -10.84 -1.34
N ARG A 187 -8.11 -10.18 -0.36
CA ARG A 187 -7.87 -8.77 -0.05
C ARG A 187 -6.72 -8.60 0.92
N ILE A 188 -6.20 -7.37 0.96
CA ILE A 188 -5.19 -6.97 1.94
C ILE A 188 -5.71 -7.14 3.38
N ARG A 189 -6.98 -6.81 3.65
CA ARG A 189 -7.66 -7.03 4.94
C ARG A 189 -7.73 -8.51 5.33
N ASP A 190 -7.93 -9.42 4.35
CA ASP A 190 -7.95 -10.86 4.60
C ASP A 190 -6.56 -11.36 5.03
N ILE A 191 -5.48 -10.89 4.39
CA ILE A 191 -4.11 -11.20 4.82
C ILE A 191 -3.84 -10.67 6.24
N PHE A 192 -4.33 -9.47 6.54
CA PHE A 192 -4.06 -8.81 7.81
C PHE A 192 -4.67 -9.55 9.00
N HIS A 193 -5.93 -9.99 8.89
CA HIS A 193 -6.61 -10.72 9.98
C HIS A 193 -6.26 -12.20 10.06
N GLY A 194 -5.49 -12.71 9.10
CA GLY A 194 -5.23 -14.14 8.94
C GLY A 194 -6.17 -14.73 7.89
N PRO A 195 -5.65 -15.11 6.71
CA PRO A 195 -6.47 -15.67 5.65
C PRO A 195 -6.95 -17.08 6.03
N THR A 196 -8.15 -17.44 5.57
CA THR A 196 -8.64 -18.83 5.65
C THR A 196 -7.77 -19.77 4.83
N ALA A 197 -7.82 -21.08 5.12
CA ALA A 197 -7.13 -22.11 4.33
C ALA A 197 -7.45 -22.02 2.82
N ARG A 198 -8.72 -21.73 2.48
CA ARG A 198 -9.15 -21.54 1.08
C ARG A 198 -8.48 -20.32 0.44
N GLN A 199 -8.39 -19.20 1.15
CA GLN A 199 -7.72 -18.00 0.64
C GLN A 199 -6.21 -18.22 0.50
N ALA A 200 -5.59 -18.93 1.44
CA ALA A 200 -4.18 -19.31 1.36
C ALA A 200 -3.90 -20.20 0.13
N GLN A 201 -4.71 -21.23 -0.10
CA GLN A 201 -4.61 -22.08 -1.28
C GLN A 201 -4.79 -21.30 -2.58
N ALA A 202 -5.75 -20.36 -2.62
CA ALA A 202 -5.99 -19.55 -3.81
C ALA A 202 -4.79 -18.64 -4.17
N LEU A 203 -4.10 -18.09 -3.16
CA LEU A 203 -2.87 -17.31 -3.38
C LEU A 203 -1.71 -18.18 -3.88
N LEU A 204 -1.51 -19.35 -3.27
CA LEU A 204 -0.44 -20.28 -3.68
C LEU A 204 -0.67 -20.78 -5.11
N ALA A 205 -1.91 -21.14 -5.46
CA ALA A 205 -2.28 -21.53 -6.81
C ALA A 205 -2.09 -20.39 -7.81
N HIS A 206 -2.38 -19.14 -7.42
CA HIS A 206 -2.12 -17.97 -8.27
C HIS A 206 -0.62 -17.75 -8.52
N GLN A 207 0.21 -17.88 -7.49
CA GLN A 207 1.68 -17.82 -7.63
C GLN A 207 2.19 -18.90 -8.57
N GLU A 208 1.74 -20.14 -8.41
CA GLU A 208 2.12 -21.26 -9.27
C GLU A 208 1.71 -21.02 -10.74
N ALA A 209 0.48 -20.56 -10.96
CA ALA A 209 -0.07 -20.34 -12.30
C ALA A 209 0.58 -19.16 -13.04
N THR A 210 1.05 -18.13 -12.34
CA THR A 210 1.58 -16.90 -12.95
C THR A 210 3.10 -16.78 -12.86
N GLY A 211 3.74 -17.53 -11.97
CA GLY A 211 5.14 -17.34 -11.61
C GLY A 211 5.43 -16.03 -10.86
N ILE A 212 4.40 -15.26 -10.49
CA ILE A 212 4.57 -14.02 -9.70
C ILE A 212 4.71 -14.40 -8.24
N GLU A 213 5.91 -14.19 -7.69
CA GLU A 213 6.19 -14.46 -6.28
C GLU A 213 5.34 -13.57 -5.35
N LEU A 214 4.70 -14.21 -4.38
CA LEU A 214 4.03 -13.53 -3.28
C LEU A 214 5.07 -12.87 -2.37
N PRO A 215 4.78 -11.69 -1.81
CA PRO A 215 5.67 -11.04 -0.86
C PRO A 215 5.99 -11.97 0.31
N ALA A 216 7.24 -11.99 0.77
CA ALA A 216 7.67 -12.84 1.89
C ALA A 216 6.81 -12.67 3.15
N LYS A 217 6.27 -11.46 3.38
CA LYS A 217 5.35 -11.16 4.47
C LYS A 217 4.02 -11.91 4.35
N VAL A 218 3.48 -12.03 3.13
CA VAL A 218 2.27 -12.81 2.85
C VAL A 218 2.57 -14.29 3.08
N LEU A 219 3.66 -14.81 2.53
CA LEU A 219 4.06 -16.22 2.68
C LEU A 219 4.19 -16.64 4.16
N ARG A 220 4.77 -15.79 5.02
CA ARG A 220 4.85 -16.04 6.46
C ARG A 220 3.46 -16.18 7.10
N THR A 221 2.50 -15.36 6.71
CA THR A 221 1.12 -15.47 7.19
C THR A 221 0.46 -16.77 6.72
N LEU A 222 0.72 -17.20 5.48
CA LEU A 222 0.15 -18.45 4.94
C LEU A 222 0.68 -19.69 5.66
N GLY A 223 1.97 -19.71 6.03
CA GLY A 223 2.58 -20.83 6.76
C GLY A 223 1.96 -21.08 8.13
N GLY A 224 1.39 -20.05 8.77
CA GLY A 224 0.61 -20.18 10.00
C GLY A 224 -0.80 -20.73 9.76
N ALA A 225 -1.42 -20.43 8.61
CA ALA A 225 -2.76 -20.87 8.26
C ALA A 225 -2.82 -22.33 7.74
N SER A 226 -1.70 -22.88 7.24
CA SER A 226 -1.60 -24.25 6.76
C SER A 226 -1.44 -25.31 7.86
N MET A 227 -1.31 -24.90 9.12
CA MET A 227 -1.20 -25.80 10.29
C MET A 227 -2.45 -25.83 11.18
N GLY A 228 -3.55 -25.21 10.75
CA GLY A 228 -4.82 -25.13 11.48
C GLY A 228 -5.92 -26.00 10.87
#